data_AF-A0A1Z1WQS5-F1
#
_entry.id   AF-A0A1Z1WQS5-F1
#
_cell.length_a   1.000
_cell.length_b   1.000
_cell.length_c   1.000
_cell.angle_alpha   90.00
_cell.angle_beta   90.00
_cell.angle_gamma   90.00
#
_symmetry.space_group_name_H-M   'P 1'
#
loop_
_entity.id
_entity.type
_entity.pdbx_description
1 polymer ?
#
loop_
_entity_poly.entity_id
_entity_poly.type
_entity_poly.pdbx_seq_one_letter_code
_entity_poly.pdbx_strand_id
1 'polypeptide(L)'
;MAFPTSENTRPTLGYPGFAARRKTGPAVDEHALTVLRLWLYLPLVTSLGICPDMGARLAAAAAQRFGLPDDFAATIAAGLAEAPDAQAPQPAEHARDTAGRAARPGTPPPIGAVADVRLDTSPVDWAAVRASLARALHASATPDRDDRLFPGDPRQFNEAPGGFAHGAAGVLWALSVAGGERGTPYEDWLLRAARADHVRPGFHDGAHGVAHVLDRLGHHAAARELIDRARAGVEEMTDVSLYGGLAGVGLNLLHFVGDDPGHAWLKEARELAARAVDALDDGRPHGIDRARGEPGTHGGLLRGWSGVGLFLLRTYEATGEDAYLRHAVRAVHRDLDLCVLREEGVLHVDGGFRSLPYLETGSVGIGLVADLLTDHTDDPRIAEALPALALAARSPLTVESQLFNGRAGLLAAAHALRRHLPATASEGAEAGADPVAEHLGSLHWHALAHRGEVAFPGHSGLRLSMDLATGNAGVLAALSYVTDGGPPPLPFLGRAGRAAAGADHGLPADDRRRIPCDRPVGGDTA
;
A
#
# COMPACT_ATOMS: atom_id res chain seq x y z
N MET A 1 29.74 12.00 -14.45
CA MET A 1 30.33 13.13 -15.20
C MET A 1 31.59 13.54 -14.46
N ALA A 2 32.67 13.87 -15.17
CA ALA A 2 33.93 14.32 -14.57
C ALA A 2 34.18 15.78 -14.97
N PHE A 3 34.60 16.60 -14.00
CA PHE A 3 34.94 18.01 -14.19
C PHE A 3 36.35 18.26 -13.64
N PRO A 4 37.14 19.19 -14.21
CA PRO A 4 38.41 19.60 -13.62
C PRO A 4 38.25 20.09 -12.18
N THR A 5 39.17 19.72 -11.29
CA THR A 5 39.12 20.09 -9.86
C THR A 5 39.23 21.60 -9.62
N SER A 6 39.80 22.33 -10.57
CA SER A 6 39.85 23.80 -10.57
C SER A 6 38.50 24.46 -10.87
N GLU A 7 37.53 23.71 -11.40
CA GLU A 7 36.20 24.23 -11.72
C GLU A 7 35.24 24.00 -10.54
N ASN A 8 34.59 25.07 -10.08
CA ASN A 8 33.54 25.01 -9.06
C ASN A 8 32.20 24.57 -9.69
N THR A 9 32.21 23.44 -10.38
CA THR A 9 31.06 22.91 -11.11
C THR A 9 30.14 22.13 -10.17
N ARG A 10 28.82 22.26 -10.38
CA ARG A 10 27.79 21.42 -9.74
C ARG A 10 27.07 20.62 -10.84
N PRO A 11 27.06 19.28 -10.77
CA PRO A 11 26.27 18.46 -11.68
C PRO A 11 24.78 18.83 -11.61
N THR A 12 24.12 18.94 -12.76
CA THR A 12 22.67 19.23 -12.85
C THR A 12 21.79 17.98 -12.74
N LEU A 13 22.37 16.79 -12.97
CA LEU A 13 21.71 15.49 -12.89
C LEU A 13 22.48 14.59 -11.93
N GLY A 14 21.74 13.84 -11.11
CA GLY A 14 22.32 12.84 -10.21
C GLY A 14 21.23 12.01 -9.54
N TYR A 15 21.61 10.86 -8.99
CA TYR A 15 20.70 10.02 -8.23
C TYR A 15 20.26 10.76 -6.96
N PRO A 16 18.96 10.76 -6.59
CA PRO A 16 18.47 11.47 -5.42
C PRO A 16 19.20 11.05 -4.14
N GLY A 17 19.59 12.04 -3.34
CA GLY A 17 20.41 11.84 -2.14
C GLY A 17 21.91 11.90 -2.40
N PHE A 18 22.41 11.33 -3.50
CA PHE A 18 23.83 11.46 -3.90
C PHE A 18 24.16 12.82 -4.52
N ALA A 19 23.18 13.49 -5.12
CA ALA A 19 23.33 14.86 -5.61
C ALA A 19 23.19 15.87 -4.46
N ALA A 20 24.26 16.62 -4.18
CA ALA A 20 24.22 17.77 -3.29
C ALA A 20 23.45 18.94 -3.92
N ARG A 21 22.71 19.71 -3.12
CA ARG A 21 21.91 20.84 -3.61
C ARG A 21 22.76 22.08 -3.78
N ARG A 22 23.72 22.33 -2.88
CA ARG A 22 24.48 23.59 -2.83
C ARG A 22 26.00 23.42 -2.91
N LYS A 23 26.51 22.20 -2.88
CA LYS A 23 27.95 21.94 -2.97
C LYS A 23 28.45 22.04 -4.41
N THR A 24 29.71 22.45 -4.57
CA THR A 24 30.40 22.65 -5.85
C THR A 24 31.82 22.11 -5.76
N GLY A 25 32.42 21.77 -6.90
CA GLY A 25 33.81 21.28 -6.94
C GLY A 25 33.99 19.99 -6.11
N PRO A 26 35.14 19.79 -5.43
CA PRO A 26 35.43 18.57 -4.67
C PRO A 26 34.40 18.21 -3.58
N ALA A 27 33.69 19.21 -3.02
CA ALA A 27 32.66 18.97 -2.00
C ALA A 27 31.47 18.15 -2.52
N VAL A 28 31.26 18.10 -3.85
CA VAL A 28 30.26 17.22 -4.48
C VAL A 28 30.65 15.74 -4.30
N ASP A 29 31.93 15.42 -4.47
CA ASP A 29 32.44 14.05 -4.32
C ASP A 29 32.45 13.63 -2.85
N GLU A 30 32.84 14.52 -1.94
CA GLU A 30 32.78 14.28 -0.49
C GLU A 30 31.35 14.00 -0.01
N HIS A 31 30.36 14.70 -0.57
CA HIS A 31 28.95 14.42 -0.32
C HIS A 31 28.57 13.02 -0.80
N ALA A 32 28.90 12.67 -2.03
CA ALA A 32 28.59 11.36 -2.60
C ALA A 32 29.25 10.23 -1.80
N LEU A 33 30.49 10.41 -1.33
CA LEU A 33 31.20 9.46 -0.46
C LEU A 33 30.53 9.35 0.92
N THR A 34 30.04 10.46 1.47
CA THR A 34 29.28 10.45 2.74
C THR A 34 27.99 9.65 2.59
N VAL A 35 27.24 9.88 1.50
CA VAL A 35 26.02 9.13 1.19
C VAL A 35 26.34 7.65 0.96
N LEU A 36 27.42 7.34 0.24
CA LEU A 36 27.87 5.96 0.01
C LEU A 36 28.18 5.24 1.33
N ARG A 37 28.87 5.93 2.26
CA ARG A 37 29.18 5.38 3.59
C ARG A 37 27.91 5.00 4.36
N LEU A 38 26.85 5.82 4.28
CA LEU A 38 25.55 5.48 4.86
C LEU A 38 24.85 4.34 4.09
N TRP A 39 24.88 4.40 2.76
CA TRP A 39 24.20 3.46 1.86
C TRP A 39 24.67 2.01 2.03
N LEU A 40 25.96 1.79 2.37
CA LEU A 40 26.51 0.47 2.67
C LEU A 40 25.82 -0.24 3.86
N TYR A 41 25.21 0.52 4.77
CA TYR A 41 24.47 -0.01 5.92
C TYR A 41 22.97 0.04 5.72
N LEU A 42 22.45 1.17 5.25
CA LEU A 42 21.02 1.39 5.02
C LEU A 42 20.81 2.06 3.65
N PRO A 43 20.50 1.29 2.59
CA PRO A 43 20.33 1.81 1.24
C PRO A 43 18.97 2.52 1.02
N LEU A 44 18.62 3.45 1.91
CA LEU A 44 17.36 4.20 1.95
C LEU A 44 17.54 5.69 1.61
N VAL A 45 18.63 6.00 0.91
CA VAL A 45 19.14 7.38 0.71
C VAL A 45 18.33 8.21 -0.29
N THR A 46 17.44 7.60 -1.07
CA THR A 46 16.63 8.33 -2.07
C THR A 46 15.75 9.39 -1.43
N SER A 47 15.26 9.12 -0.22
CA SER A 47 14.47 10.05 0.61
C SER A 47 15.22 11.35 0.94
N LEU A 48 16.55 11.35 0.95
CA LEU A 48 17.37 12.55 1.14
C LEU A 48 17.14 13.58 0.02
N GLY A 49 16.72 13.12 -1.16
CA GLY A 49 16.33 13.97 -2.29
C GLY A 49 15.11 14.87 -2.00
N ILE A 50 14.26 14.49 -1.05
CA ILE A 50 13.11 15.31 -0.61
C ILE A 50 13.26 15.82 0.83
N CYS A 51 14.00 15.11 1.69
CA CYS A 51 14.22 15.47 3.09
C CYS A 51 15.66 15.16 3.51
N PRO A 52 16.62 16.10 3.36
CA PRO A 52 18.03 15.89 3.71
C PRO A 52 18.24 15.51 5.19
N ASP A 53 17.40 16.02 6.08
CA ASP A 53 17.47 15.78 7.54
C ASP A 53 17.30 14.30 7.91
N MET A 54 16.74 13.49 7.02
CA MET A 54 16.67 12.03 7.20
C MET A 54 18.05 11.37 7.28
N GLY A 55 19.11 12.01 6.77
CA GLY A 55 20.47 11.47 6.78
C GLY A 55 20.96 11.17 8.19
N ALA A 56 20.72 12.09 9.14
CA ALA A 56 21.09 11.90 10.53
C ALA A 56 20.30 10.76 11.19
N ARG A 57 19.00 10.63 10.88
CA ARG A 57 18.13 9.57 11.43
C ARG A 57 18.55 8.19 10.93
N LEU A 58 18.78 8.06 9.62
CA LEU A 58 19.27 6.82 9.02
C LEU A 58 20.66 6.48 9.56
N ALA A 59 21.55 7.46 9.75
CA ALA A 59 22.86 7.21 10.32
C ALA A 59 22.80 6.76 11.78
N ALA A 60 21.90 7.31 12.60
CA ALA A 60 21.66 6.84 13.96
C ALA A 60 21.10 5.41 13.99
N ALA A 61 20.14 5.10 13.11
CA ALA A 61 19.59 3.75 12.97
C ALA A 61 20.67 2.73 12.52
N ALA A 62 21.54 3.12 11.58
CA ALA A 62 22.66 2.30 11.15
C ALA A 62 23.66 2.09 12.30
N ALA A 63 24.02 3.14 13.02
CA ALA A 63 24.96 3.06 14.14
C ALA A 63 24.47 2.11 15.24
N GLN A 64 23.20 2.23 15.62
CA GLN A 64 22.58 1.35 16.60
C GLN A 64 22.53 -0.11 16.11
N ARG A 65 22.10 -0.33 14.86
CA ARG A 65 21.88 -1.68 14.32
C ARG A 65 23.18 -2.46 14.10
N PHE A 66 24.25 -1.79 13.70
CA PHE A 66 25.51 -2.43 13.33
C PHE A 66 26.64 -2.20 14.33
N GLY A 67 26.36 -1.57 15.49
CA GLY A 67 27.37 -1.28 16.50
C GLY A 67 28.50 -0.39 15.99
N LEU A 68 28.16 0.65 15.22
CA LEU A 68 29.15 1.57 14.66
C LEU A 68 29.66 2.56 15.72
N PRO A 69 30.83 3.19 15.51
CA PRO A 69 31.36 4.19 16.44
C PRO A 69 30.37 5.32 16.77
N ASP A 70 30.42 5.84 18.00
CA ASP A 70 29.49 6.86 18.52
C ASP A 70 29.47 8.15 17.68
N ASP A 71 30.59 8.46 17.00
CA ASP A 71 30.73 9.62 16.13
C ASP A 71 30.23 9.39 14.69
N PHE A 72 29.81 8.16 14.34
CA PHE A 72 29.38 7.81 12.98
C PHE A 72 28.22 8.70 12.52
N ALA A 73 27.16 8.79 13.33
CA ALA A 73 25.98 9.58 12.98
C ALA A 73 26.30 11.08 12.86
N ALA A 74 27.12 11.60 13.77
CA ALA A 74 27.58 12.99 13.72
C ALA A 74 28.44 13.26 12.47
N THR A 75 29.29 12.31 12.08
CA THR A 75 30.13 12.41 10.87
C THR A 75 29.29 12.44 9.60
N ILE A 76 28.29 11.57 9.49
CA ILE A 76 27.37 11.58 8.36
C ILE A 76 26.58 12.89 8.32
N ALA A 77 26.04 13.34 9.45
CA ALA A 77 25.28 14.59 9.52
C ALA A 77 26.14 15.80 9.10
N ALA A 78 27.39 15.89 9.58
CA ALA A 78 28.32 16.94 9.19
C ALA A 78 28.67 16.88 7.70
N GLY A 79 28.93 15.68 7.18
CA GLY A 79 29.24 15.47 5.76
C GLY A 79 28.06 15.76 4.83
N LEU A 80 26.81 15.66 5.29
CA LEU A 80 25.61 16.00 4.51
C LEU A 80 25.14 17.44 4.70
N ALA A 81 25.65 18.16 5.70
CA ALA A 81 25.27 19.54 5.97
C ALA A 81 25.60 20.46 4.77
N GLU A 82 24.68 21.37 4.49
CA GLU A 82 24.87 22.42 3.49
C GLU A 82 24.60 23.77 4.12
N ALA A 83 25.38 24.78 3.74
CA ALA A 83 25.19 26.13 4.27
C ALA A 83 23.76 26.63 4.02
N PRO A 84 23.11 27.28 5.00
CA PRO A 84 21.82 27.91 4.79
C PRO A 84 21.93 28.96 3.69
N ASP A 85 20.88 29.08 2.90
CA ASP A 85 20.82 30.00 1.77
C ASP A 85 20.74 31.43 2.30
N ALA A 86 21.78 32.23 2.06
CA ALA A 86 21.81 33.64 2.46
C ALA A 86 20.71 34.47 1.75
N GLN A 87 20.06 33.92 0.72
CA GLN A 87 18.97 34.55 -0.05
C GLN A 87 17.59 33.92 0.21
N ALA A 88 17.48 32.91 1.07
CA ALA A 88 16.17 32.41 1.50
C ALA A 88 15.56 33.39 2.54
N PRO A 89 14.28 33.77 2.42
CA PRO A 89 13.63 34.60 3.42
C PRO A 89 13.62 33.86 4.77
N GLN A 90 14.29 34.45 5.76
CA GLN A 90 14.35 33.87 7.11
C GLN A 90 12.95 33.84 7.74
N PRO A 91 12.57 32.76 8.45
CA PRO A 91 11.42 32.80 9.33
C PRO A 91 11.73 33.79 10.46
N ALA A 92 11.01 34.90 10.51
CA ALA A 92 11.18 35.89 11.57
C ALA A 92 10.92 35.24 12.95
N GLU A 93 11.81 35.50 13.89
CA GLU A 93 11.91 34.95 15.26
C GLU A 93 10.75 35.27 16.22
N HIS A 94 9.56 35.61 15.72
CA HIS A 94 8.37 35.89 16.52
C HIS A 94 7.23 34.93 16.14
N ALA A 95 7.38 33.66 16.50
CA ALA A 95 6.33 32.64 16.40
C ALA A 95 5.77 32.28 17.78
N ARG A 96 5.25 33.29 18.47
CA ARG A 96 4.19 33.15 19.48
C ARG A 96 3.21 34.27 19.16
N ASP A 97 1.97 33.89 18.87
CA ASP A 97 0.88 34.71 18.30
C ASP A 97 0.98 35.02 16.79
N THR A 98 0.28 34.23 15.99
CA THR A 98 -0.92 34.70 15.26
C THR A 98 -1.48 33.60 14.36
N ALA A 99 -2.72 33.20 14.67
CA ALA A 99 -3.62 32.62 13.69
C ALA A 99 -3.79 33.59 12.51
N GLY A 100 -3.70 33.10 11.27
CA GLY A 100 -4.21 33.82 10.11
C GLY A 100 -3.21 34.52 9.18
N ARG A 101 -2.07 33.89 8.84
CA ARG A 101 -1.30 34.32 7.65
C ARG A 101 -1.32 33.26 6.57
N ALA A 102 -2.14 33.49 5.55
CA ALA A 102 -2.21 32.69 4.33
C ALA A 102 -0.81 32.56 3.70
N ALA A 103 -0.38 31.31 3.51
CA ALA A 103 0.82 30.98 2.75
C ALA A 103 0.72 31.56 1.33
N ARG A 104 1.87 31.93 0.74
CA ARG A 104 1.94 32.29 -0.68
C ARG A 104 1.33 31.16 -1.52
N PRO A 105 0.42 31.45 -2.47
CA PRO A 105 -0.08 30.43 -3.38
C PRO A 105 1.10 29.83 -4.16
N GLY A 106 1.35 28.53 -3.97
CA GLY A 106 2.25 27.76 -4.84
C GLY A 106 3.56 27.21 -4.24
N THR A 107 3.92 27.50 -2.99
CA THR A 107 5.07 26.81 -2.34
C THR A 107 4.55 25.67 -1.45
N PRO A 108 4.85 24.39 -1.78
CA PRO A 108 4.48 23.27 -0.92
C PRO A 108 5.13 23.43 0.46
N PRO A 109 4.44 23.08 1.57
CA PRO A 109 5.08 23.06 2.87
C PRO A 109 6.29 22.12 2.83
N PRO A 110 7.40 22.46 3.50
CA PRO A 110 8.60 21.64 3.50
C PRO A 110 8.29 20.26 4.09
N ILE A 111 8.84 19.22 3.48
CA ILE A 111 8.78 17.86 4.01
C ILE A 111 9.86 17.77 5.10
N GLY A 112 9.42 17.53 6.34
CA GLY A 112 10.31 17.40 7.49
C GLY A 112 10.75 15.96 7.73
N ALA A 113 11.82 15.77 8.49
CA ALA A 113 12.26 14.45 8.94
C ALA A 113 11.53 13.97 10.20
N VAL A 114 10.80 14.85 10.89
CA VAL A 114 10.16 14.56 12.17
C VAL A 114 8.73 15.05 12.15
N ALA A 115 7.79 14.11 12.29
CA ALA A 115 6.38 14.39 12.52
C ALA A 115 6.13 14.63 14.02
N ASP A 116 4.98 15.21 14.34
CA ASP A 116 4.55 15.48 15.72
C ASP A 116 4.39 14.17 16.51
N VAL A 117 3.95 13.11 15.84
CA VAL A 117 3.92 11.75 16.39
C VAL A 117 5.20 11.01 16.03
N ARG A 118 5.90 10.49 17.05
CA ARG A 118 7.21 9.82 16.92
C ARG A 118 7.03 8.30 16.78
N LEU A 119 7.73 7.71 15.80
CA LEU A 119 7.76 6.25 15.56
C LEU A 119 9.08 5.59 16.01
N ASP A 120 10.05 6.40 16.42
CA ASP A 120 11.41 5.97 16.81
C ASP A 120 11.64 6.04 18.33
N THR A 121 10.57 6.25 19.11
CA THR A 121 10.58 6.24 20.58
C THR A 121 9.76 5.07 21.09
N SER A 122 10.30 4.30 22.04
CA SER A 122 9.59 3.18 22.68
C SER A 122 9.03 3.61 24.04
N PRO A 123 7.76 3.29 24.36
CA PRO A 123 6.77 2.63 23.51
C PRO A 123 6.20 3.57 22.42
N VAL A 124 5.85 3.00 21.26
CA VAL A 124 5.17 3.74 20.18
C VAL A 124 3.66 3.74 20.42
N ASP A 125 3.04 4.92 20.39
CA ASP A 125 1.58 5.05 20.39
C ASP A 125 1.03 4.83 18.97
N TRP A 126 0.70 3.58 18.65
CA TRP A 126 0.18 3.22 17.33
C TRP A 126 -1.18 3.85 17.02
N ALA A 127 -2.02 4.14 18.02
CA ALA A 127 -3.28 4.83 17.81
C ALA A 127 -3.04 6.27 17.34
N ALA A 128 -2.10 6.98 17.99
CA ALA A 128 -1.68 8.31 17.56
C ALA A 128 -1.05 8.31 16.16
N VAL A 129 -0.26 7.29 15.82
CA VAL A 129 0.33 7.14 14.47
C VAL A 129 -0.75 6.95 13.42
N ARG A 130 -1.74 6.06 13.64
CA ARG A 130 -2.87 5.86 12.72
C ARG A 130 -3.69 7.15 12.54
N ALA A 131 -3.98 7.85 13.63
CA ALA A 131 -4.67 9.13 13.57
C ALA A 131 -3.88 10.19 12.79
N SER A 132 -2.54 10.23 12.94
CA SER A 132 -1.67 11.13 12.17
C SER A 132 -1.69 10.81 10.67
N LEU A 133 -1.63 9.53 10.30
CA LEU A 133 -1.74 9.11 8.90
C LEU A 133 -3.07 9.52 8.28
N ALA A 134 -4.19 9.32 9.00
CA ALA A 134 -5.50 9.77 8.55
C ALA A 134 -5.55 11.29 8.36
N ARG A 135 -5.03 12.08 9.31
CA ARG A 135 -4.94 13.55 9.18
C ARG A 135 -4.09 13.97 7.98
N ALA A 136 -2.99 13.28 7.68
CA ALA A 136 -2.20 13.54 6.48
C ALA A 136 -3.01 13.30 5.19
N LEU A 137 -3.82 12.24 5.12
CA LEU A 137 -4.72 11.98 4.00
C LEU A 137 -5.71 13.13 3.83
N HIS A 138 -6.42 13.51 4.89
CA HIS A 138 -7.38 14.62 4.86
C HIS A 138 -6.73 15.95 4.46
N ALA A 139 -5.54 16.26 4.99
CA ALA A 139 -4.81 17.48 4.69
C ALA A 139 -4.33 17.55 3.23
N SER A 140 -4.11 16.39 2.60
CA SER A 140 -3.63 16.29 1.22
C SER A 140 -4.74 16.33 0.16
N ALA A 141 -5.99 16.19 0.57
CA ALA A 141 -7.14 16.11 -0.33
C ALA A 141 -7.33 17.42 -1.12
N THR A 142 -7.67 17.31 -2.40
CA THR A 142 -8.00 18.41 -3.30
C THR A 142 -9.36 18.17 -3.99
N PRO A 143 -10.49 18.33 -3.27
CA PRO A 143 -11.84 18.04 -3.80
C PRO A 143 -12.26 18.92 -4.98
N ASP A 144 -11.55 20.04 -5.20
CA ASP A 144 -11.74 21.01 -6.27
C ASP A 144 -11.14 20.58 -7.62
N ARG A 145 -10.23 19.61 -7.63
CA ARG A 145 -9.63 19.08 -8.86
C ARG A 145 -10.50 17.99 -9.47
N ASP A 146 -10.54 17.89 -10.79
CA ASP A 146 -11.23 16.78 -11.48
C ASP A 146 -10.29 15.62 -11.85
N ASP A 147 -8.99 15.86 -11.92
CA ASP A 147 -8.01 14.86 -12.39
C ASP A 147 -7.49 13.92 -11.29
N ARG A 148 -7.58 14.33 -10.02
CA ARG A 148 -7.27 13.49 -8.84
C ARG A 148 -7.79 14.13 -7.55
N LEU A 149 -8.22 13.30 -6.59
CA LEU A 149 -8.59 13.76 -5.26
C LEU A 149 -7.42 13.79 -4.27
N PHE A 150 -6.56 12.78 -4.32
CA PHE A 150 -5.41 12.63 -3.44
C PHE A 150 -4.13 12.51 -4.27
N PRO A 151 -2.99 13.05 -3.82
CA PRO A 151 -1.73 12.86 -4.52
C PRO A 151 -1.24 11.41 -4.33
N GLY A 152 -1.09 10.67 -5.43
CA GLY A 152 -0.54 9.31 -5.44
C GLY A 152 0.60 9.10 -6.44
N ASP A 153 0.84 7.83 -6.76
CA ASP A 153 1.74 7.38 -7.81
C ASP A 153 1.34 7.95 -9.18
N PRO A 154 2.29 8.28 -10.08
CA PRO A 154 1.99 8.75 -11.43
C PRO A 154 1.12 7.80 -12.27
N ARG A 155 1.03 6.51 -11.92
CA ARG A 155 0.11 5.55 -12.55
C ARG A 155 -1.34 6.02 -12.53
N GLN A 156 -1.74 6.87 -11.57
CA GLN A 156 -3.08 7.48 -11.52
C GLN A 156 -3.47 8.26 -12.80
N PHE A 157 -2.50 8.69 -13.62
CA PHE A 157 -2.76 9.40 -14.88
C PHE A 157 -2.93 8.45 -16.08
N ASN A 158 -2.51 7.19 -15.93
CA ASN A 158 -2.71 6.13 -16.92
C ASN A 158 -3.88 5.20 -16.55
N GLU A 159 -4.24 5.18 -15.27
CA GLU A 159 -5.37 4.46 -14.69
C GLU A 159 -6.54 5.42 -14.41
N ALA A 160 -7.69 4.90 -13.98
CA ALA A 160 -8.80 5.75 -13.58
C ALA A 160 -8.42 6.54 -12.29
N PRO A 161 -8.59 7.87 -12.23
CA PRO A 161 -8.31 8.66 -11.02
C PRO A 161 -9.07 8.21 -9.77
N GLY A 162 -10.23 7.58 -9.96
CA GLY A 162 -11.01 6.96 -8.90
C GLY A 162 -10.50 5.59 -8.45
N GLY A 163 -9.56 4.96 -9.16
CA GLY A 163 -9.15 3.56 -9.01
C GLY A 163 -8.72 3.15 -7.60
N PHE A 164 -8.68 1.85 -7.35
CA PHE A 164 -8.48 1.30 -6.00
C PHE A 164 -7.00 1.25 -5.58
N ALA A 165 -6.07 1.01 -6.49
CA ALA A 165 -4.63 0.96 -6.16
C ALA A 165 -4.04 2.35 -5.94
N HIS A 166 -4.18 3.24 -6.93
CA HIS A 166 -3.49 4.53 -6.97
C HIS A 166 -4.44 5.74 -6.89
N GLY A 167 -5.76 5.51 -6.80
CA GLY A 167 -6.79 6.54 -6.86
C GLY A 167 -7.60 6.71 -5.58
N ALA A 168 -8.67 7.49 -5.69
CA ALA A 168 -9.50 7.90 -4.55
C ALA A 168 -10.19 6.73 -3.82
N ALA A 169 -10.63 5.69 -4.54
CA ALA A 169 -11.31 4.56 -3.92
C ALA A 169 -10.41 3.85 -2.89
N GLY A 170 -9.12 3.68 -3.19
CA GLY A 170 -8.18 3.05 -2.26
C GLY A 170 -7.98 3.84 -0.96
N VAL A 171 -7.95 5.16 -1.07
CA VAL A 171 -7.81 6.06 0.09
C VAL A 171 -9.07 6.00 0.96
N LEU A 172 -10.25 6.04 0.33
CA LEU A 172 -11.53 5.93 1.05
C LEU A 172 -11.74 4.55 1.67
N TRP A 173 -11.30 3.49 1.00
CA TRP A 173 -11.22 2.15 1.58
C TRP A 173 -10.40 2.16 2.86
N ALA A 174 -9.15 2.65 2.80
CA ALA A 174 -8.24 2.69 3.96
C ALA A 174 -8.82 3.49 5.14
N LEU A 175 -9.41 4.66 4.88
CA LEU A 175 -10.09 5.46 5.90
C LEU A 175 -11.28 4.70 6.52
N SER A 176 -12.08 4.01 5.69
CA SER A 176 -13.23 3.24 6.17
C SER A 176 -12.85 2.05 7.06
N VAL A 177 -11.77 1.34 6.74
CA VAL A 177 -11.32 0.17 7.53
C VAL A 177 -10.53 0.57 8.78
N ALA A 178 -9.95 1.77 8.78
CA ALA A 178 -9.28 2.34 9.94
C ALA A 178 -10.24 3.03 10.92
N GLY A 179 -11.55 3.05 10.65
CA GLY A 179 -12.54 3.75 11.47
C GLY A 179 -12.43 5.27 11.42
N GLY A 180 -11.81 5.82 10.38
CA GLY A 180 -11.64 7.27 10.19
C GLY A 180 -12.94 7.98 9.77
N GLU A 181 -12.93 9.31 9.84
CA GLU A 181 -14.07 10.14 9.44
C GLU A 181 -14.35 10.04 7.94
N ARG A 182 -15.63 9.83 7.59
CA ARG A 182 -16.13 9.88 6.22
C ARG A 182 -16.30 11.34 5.80
N GLY A 183 -15.51 11.78 4.82
CA GLY A 183 -15.69 13.10 4.23
C GLY A 183 -16.71 13.07 3.10
N THR A 184 -17.91 13.60 3.29
CA THR A 184 -18.93 13.74 2.22
C THR A 184 -18.37 14.33 0.92
N PRO A 185 -17.50 15.37 0.94
CA PRO A 185 -16.91 15.91 -0.29
C PRO A 185 -16.07 14.90 -1.09
N TYR A 186 -15.50 13.90 -0.43
CA TYR A 186 -14.68 12.87 -1.08
C TYR A 186 -15.54 11.79 -1.73
N GLU A 187 -16.63 11.41 -1.07
CA GLU A 187 -17.63 10.50 -1.65
C GLU A 187 -18.27 11.13 -2.89
N ASP A 188 -18.66 12.41 -2.80
CA ASP A 188 -19.18 13.18 -3.93
C ASP A 188 -18.18 13.25 -5.09
N TRP A 189 -16.89 13.37 -4.77
CA TRP A 189 -15.83 13.35 -5.79
C TRP A 189 -15.75 11.99 -6.46
N LEU A 190 -15.75 10.89 -5.69
CA LEU A 190 -15.69 9.54 -6.24
C LEU A 190 -16.93 9.23 -7.10
N LEU A 191 -18.12 9.68 -6.68
CA LEU A 191 -19.36 9.57 -7.46
C LEU A 191 -19.27 10.33 -8.78
N ARG A 192 -18.64 11.51 -8.82
CA ARG A 192 -18.40 12.22 -10.09
C ARG A 192 -17.41 11.48 -10.97
N ALA A 193 -16.29 11.01 -10.41
CA ALA A 193 -15.29 10.24 -11.15
C ALA A 193 -15.86 8.94 -11.74
N ALA A 194 -16.75 8.26 -11.01
CA ALA A 194 -17.45 7.06 -11.46
C ALA A 194 -18.37 7.29 -12.67
N ARG A 195 -18.74 8.54 -12.98
CA ARG A 195 -19.60 8.89 -14.12
C ARG A 195 -18.83 9.10 -15.42
N ALA A 196 -17.50 9.13 -15.41
CA ALA A 196 -16.67 9.36 -16.59
C ALA A 196 -17.03 8.43 -17.76
N ASP A 197 -17.12 8.91 -19.00
CA ASP A 197 -17.70 8.18 -20.14
C ASP A 197 -17.07 6.79 -20.38
N HIS A 198 -15.75 6.71 -20.31
CA HIS A 198 -15.01 5.47 -20.49
C HIS A 198 -14.52 4.93 -19.15
N VAL A 199 -14.89 3.70 -18.84
CA VAL A 199 -14.47 3.00 -17.61
C VAL A 199 -13.79 1.69 -17.97
N ARG A 200 -12.63 1.45 -17.35
CA ARG A 200 -11.97 0.15 -17.41
C ARG A 200 -12.60 -0.79 -16.39
N PRO A 201 -12.78 -2.08 -16.67
CA PRO A 201 -13.47 -3.00 -15.76
C PRO A 201 -12.66 -3.44 -14.52
N GLY A 202 -11.33 -3.41 -14.55
CA GLY A 202 -10.49 -4.04 -13.52
C GLY A 202 -10.77 -3.64 -12.06
N PHE A 203 -10.32 -4.46 -11.11
CA PHE A 203 -10.55 -4.21 -9.69
C PHE A 203 -9.62 -3.12 -9.14
N HIS A 204 -8.32 -3.31 -9.25
CA HIS A 204 -7.33 -2.38 -8.70
C HIS A 204 -7.20 -1.08 -9.51
N ASP A 205 -7.45 -1.13 -10.81
CA ASP A 205 -7.23 -0.03 -11.75
C ASP A 205 -8.50 0.47 -12.46
N GLY A 206 -9.67 -0.02 -12.05
CA GLY A 206 -10.92 0.21 -12.78
C GLY A 206 -12.20 0.26 -11.94
N ALA A 207 -13.31 0.13 -12.66
CA ALA A 207 -14.68 0.30 -12.24
C ALA A 207 -15.09 -0.65 -11.12
N HIS A 208 -14.63 -1.90 -11.12
CA HIS A 208 -15.04 -2.87 -10.11
C HIS A 208 -14.51 -2.50 -8.71
N GLY A 209 -13.29 -1.97 -8.58
CA GLY A 209 -12.80 -1.49 -7.29
C GLY A 209 -13.48 -0.20 -6.83
N VAL A 210 -13.81 0.70 -7.77
CA VAL A 210 -14.59 1.91 -7.45
C VAL A 210 -15.99 1.53 -6.96
N ALA A 211 -16.67 0.63 -7.68
CA ALA A 211 -17.98 0.11 -7.29
C ALA A 211 -17.94 -0.57 -5.92
N HIS A 212 -16.92 -1.39 -5.65
CA HIS A 212 -16.73 -2.04 -4.35
C HIS A 212 -16.69 -1.02 -3.19
N VAL A 213 -15.93 0.06 -3.37
CA VAL A 213 -15.80 1.10 -2.35
C VAL A 213 -17.07 1.94 -2.23
N LEU A 214 -17.72 2.29 -3.35
CA LEU A 214 -19.00 2.99 -3.33
C LEU A 214 -20.08 2.19 -2.59
N ASP A 215 -20.16 0.89 -2.81
CA ASP A 215 -21.08 -0.01 -2.12
C ASP A 215 -20.82 -0.04 -0.60
N ARG A 216 -19.54 -0.18 -0.21
CA ARG A 216 -19.14 -0.09 1.20
C ARG A 216 -19.50 1.24 1.86
N LEU A 217 -19.49 2.33 1.10
CA LEU A 217 -19.85 3.66 1.58
C LEU A 217 -21.37 3.91 1.57
N GLY A 218 -22.19 2.94 1.14
CA GLY A 218 -23.65 3.02 1.10
C GLY A 218 -24.23 3.54 -0.22
N HIS A 219 -23.40 3.80 -1.23
CA HIS A 219 -23.81 4.26 -2.56
C HIS A 219 -24.17 3.09 -3.50
N HIS A 220 -25.00 2.17 -3.02
CA HIS A 220 -25.32 0.89 -3.67
C HIS A 220 -25.82 1.05 -5.13
N ALA A 221 -26.68 2.03 -5.39
CA ALA A 221 -27.23 2.26 -6.72
C ALA A 221 -26.14 2.69 -7.73
N ALA A 222 -25.26 3.61 -7.32
CA ALA A 222 -24.15 4.08 -8.15
C ALA A 222 -23.12 2.97 -8.40
N ALA A 223 -22.87 2.13 -7.39
CA ALA A 223 -22.00 0.97 -7.53
C ALA A 223 -22.53 -0.02 -8.58
N ARG A 224 -23.85 -0.33 -8.55
CA ARG A 224 -24.49 -1.22 -9.52
C ARG A 224 -24.47 -0.67 -10.94
N GLU A 225 -24.82 0.62 -11.10
CA GLU A 225 -24.75 1.31 -12.39
C GLU A 225 -23.35 1.24 -13.01
N LEU A 226 -22.31 1.44 -12.19
CA LEU A 226 -20.92 1.39 -12.64
C LEU A 226 -20.51 -0.02 -13.11
N ILE A 227 -20.95 -1.08 -12.43
CA ILE A 227 -20.71 -2.47 -12.85
C ILE A 227 -21.38 -2.73 -14.21
N ASP A 228 -22.64 -2.33 -14.37
CA ASP A 228 -23.36 -2.55 -15.63
C ASP A 228 -22.71 -1.82 -16.80
N ARG A 229 -22.19 -0.61 -16.57
CA ARG A 229 -21.45 0.15 -17.59
C ARG A 229 -20.11 -0.49 -17.97
N ALA A 230 -19.45 -1.19 -17.06
CA ALA A 230 -18.16 -1.84 -17.30
C ALA A 230 -18.30 -3.19 -18.03
N ARG A 231 -19.52 -3.76 -18.10
CA ARG A 231 -19.81 -5.09 -18.64
C ARG A 231 -19.21 -5.38 -20.02
N ALA A 232 -19.38 -4.46 -20.98
CA ALA A 232 -18.83 -4.64 -22.33
C ALA A 232 -17.30 -4.81 -22.33
N GLY A 233 -16.60 -4.09 -21.45
CA GLY A 233 -15.14 -4.24 -21.29
C GLY A 233 -14.72 -5.56 -20.66
N VAL A 234 -15.59 -6.19 -19.86
CA VAL A 234 -15.34 -7.52 -19.25
C VAL A 234 -15.44 -8.63 -20.30
N GLU A 235 -16.35 -8.49 -21.27
CA GLU A 235 -16.53 -9.47 -22.35
C GLU A 235 -15.24 -9.62 -23.17
N GLU A 236 -14.56 -8.51 -23.48
CA GLU A 236 -13.34 -8.47 -24.28
C GLU A 236 -12.04 -8.80 -23.51
N MET A 237 -12.12 -8.96 -22.19
CA MET A 237 -10.94 -9.08 -21.32
C MET A 237 -10.21 -10.43 -21.47
N THR A 238 -8.88 -10.40 -21.62
CA THR A 238 -8.05 -11.62 -21.63
C THR A 238 -7.12 -11.74 -20.42
N ASP A 239 -6.92 -10.65 -19.68
CA ASP A 239 -6.16 -10.65 -18.43
C ASP A 239 -6.95 -11.40 -17.35
N VAL A 240 -6.37 -12.44 -16.75
CA VAL A 240 -7.00 -13.21 -15.67
C VAL A 240 -6.63 -12.72 -14.27
N SER A 241 -5.72 -11.75 -14.14
CA SER A 241 -5.18 -11.27 -12.88
C SER A 241 -6.23 -10.75 -11.91
N LEU A 242 -5.87 -10.73 -10.62
CA LEU A 242 -6.64 -10.03 -9.60
C LEU A 242 -6.55 -8.50 -9.78
N TYR A 243 -5.43 -7.98 -10.26
CA TYR A 243 -5.21 -6.54 -10.42
C TYR A 243 -6.21 -5.91 -11.38
N GLY A 244 -6.14 -6.25 -12.67
CA GLY A 244 -6.96 -5.64 -13.72
C GLY A 244 -7.89 -6.63 -14.44
N GLY A 245 -7.81 -7.91 -14.08
CA GLY A 245 -8.33 -9.02 -14.85
C GLY A 245 -9.61 -9.68 -14.30
N LEU A 246 -9.93 -10.83 -14.90
CA LEU A 246 -11.16 -11.59 -14.63
C LEU A 246 -11.31 -11.97 -13.15
N ALA A 247 -10.21 -12.31 -12.47
CA ALA A 247 -10.27 -12.70 -11.06
C ALA A 247 -10.75 -11.56 -10.15
N GLY A 248 -10.26 -10.33 -10.39
CA GLY A 248 -10.69 -9.15 -9.62
C GLY A 248 -12.15 -8.78 -9.90
N VAL A 249 -12.56 -8.84 -11.17
CA VAL A 249 -13.95 -8.60 -11.58
C VAL A 249 -14.88 -9.62 -10.93
N GLY A 250 -14.54 -10.91 -11.03
CA GLY A 250 -15.33 -12.02 -10.50
C GLY A 250 -15.45 -12.00 -8.97
N LEU A 251 -14.37 -11.70 -8.25
CA LEU A 251 -14.40 -11.52 -6.79
C LEU A 251 -15.36 -10.39 -6.38
N ASN A 252 -15.35 -9.27 -7.12
CA ASN A 252 -16.27 -8.19 -6.84
C ASN A 252 -17.72 -8.60 -7.12
N LEU A 253 -18.00 -9.31 -8.22
CA LEU A 253 -19.35 -9.82 -8.49
C LEU A 253 -19.85 -10.73 -7.36
N LEU A 254 -18.99 -11.65 -6.88
CA LEU A 254 -19.32 -12.51 -5.73
C LEU A 254 -19.61 -11.72 -4.45
N HIS A 255 -18.89 -10.62 -4.20
CA HIS A 255 -19.19 -9.71 -3.08
C HIS A 255 -20.61 -9.14 -3.16
N PHE A 256 -21.06 -8.73 -4.35
CA PHE A 256 -22.40 -8.18 -4.52
C PHE A 256 -23.52 -9.24 -4.55
N VAL A 257 -23.20 -10.50 -4.87
CA VAL A 257 -24.15 -11.61 -4.76
C VAL A 257 -24.58 -11.80 -3.29
N GLY A 258 -23.64 -11.65 -2.35
CA GLY A 258 -23.92 -11.86 -0.93
C GLY A 258 -24.49 -13.25 -0.67
N ASP A 259 -25.57 -13.32 0.13
CA ASP A 259 -26.26 -14.57 0.46
C ASP A 259 -27.42 -14.91 -0.52
N ASP A 260 -27.53 -14.22 -1.66
CA ASP A 260 -28.60 -14.47 -2.66
C ASP A 260 -28.12 -15.41 -3.79
N PRO A 261 -28.38 -16.74 -3.70
CA PRO A 261 -27.99 -17.68 -4.73
C PRO A 261 -28.75 -17.48 -6.06
N GLY A 262 -29.82 -16.68 -6.08
CA GLY A 262 -30.59 -16.33 -7.29
C GLY A 262 -30.06 -15.11 -8.04
N HIS A 263 -29.07 -14.40 -7.51
CA HIS A 263 -28.58 -13.16 -8.08
C HIS A 263 -27.94 -13.40 -9.47
N ALA A 264 -28.33 -12.61 -10.47
CA ALA A 264 -27.87 -12.79 -11.86
C ALA A 264 -26.32 -12.76 -11.98
N TRP A 265 -25.66 -11.95 -11.16
CA TRP A 265 -24.20 -11.85 -11.11
C TRP A 265 -23.49 -13.11 -10.62
N LEU A 266 -24.17 -14.05 -9.95
CA LEU A 266 -23.57 -15.34 -9.62
C LEU A 266 -23.30 -16.14 -10.90
N LYS A 267 -24.23 -16.11 -11.86
CA LYS A 267 -24.04 -16.75 -13.17
C LYS A 267 -22.85 -16.13 -13.91
N GLU A 268 -22.77 -14.81 -13.93
CA GLU A 268 -21.66 -14.09 -14.58
C GLU A 268 -20.32 -14.42 -13.91
N ALA A 269 -20.24 -14.40 -12.58
CA ALA A 269 -19.04 -14.80 -11.86
C ALA A 269 -18.61 -16.23 -12.22
N ARG A 270 -19.54 -17.18 -12.36
CA ARG A 270 -19.25 -18.55 -12.81
C ARG A 270 -18.72 -18.62 -14.24
N GLU A 271 -19.23 -17.79 -15.14
CA GLU A 271 -18.72 -17.67 -16.51
C GLU A 271 -17.29 -17.11 -16.54
N LEU A 272 -16.99 -16.12 -15.70
CA LEU A 272 -15.61 -15.61 -15.53
C LEU A 272 -14.69 -16.66 -14.89
N ALA A 273 -15.19 -17.43 -13.91
CA ALA A 273 -14.44 -18.51 -13.30
C ALA A 273 -14.13 -19.62 -14.31
N ALA A 274 -15.07 -19.97 -15.20
CA ALA A 274 -14.83 -20.92 -16.28
C ALA A 274 -13.72 -20.45 -17.22
N ARG A 275 -13.73 -19.18 -17.64
CA ARG A 275 -12.64 -18.59 -18.45
C ARG A 275 -11.29 -18.65 -17.73
N ALA A 276 -11.25 -18.36 -16.44
CA ALA A 276 -10.03 -18.44 -15.64
C ALA A 276 -9.53 -19.89 -15.47
N VAL A 277 -10.45 -20.86 -15.38
CA VAL A 277 -10.12 -22.29 -15.37
C VAL A 277 -9.56 -22.75 -16.70
N ASP A 278 -10.15 -22.34 -17.82
CA ASP A 278 -9.66 -22.67 -19.16
C ASP A 278 -8.24 -22.13 -19.39
N ALA A 279 -7.98 -20.91 -18.90
CA ALA A 279 -6.67 -20.26 -18.97
C ALA A 279 -5.57 -21.02 -18.21
N LEU A 280 -5.90 -21.83 -17.20
CA LEU A 280 -4.89 -22.63 -16.50
C LEU A 280 -4.16 -23.52 -17.50
N ASP A 281 -4.84 -24.21 -18.43
CA ASP A 281 -4.22 -25.32 -19.16
C ASP A 281 -4.00 -25.10 -20.65
N ASP A 282 -4.38 -23.94 -21.17
CA ASP A 282 -4.26 -23.66 -22.61
C ASP A 282 -2.83 -23.32 -23.05
N GLY A 283 -1.92 -23.08 -22.10
CA GLY A 283 -0.49 -22.80 -22.32
C GLY A 283 -0.23 -21.43 -22.96
N ARG A 284 -1.21 -20.52 -22.95
CA ARG A 284 -1.12 -19.18 -23.52
C ARG A 284 -0.94 -18.13 -22.42
N PRO A 285 -0.33 -16.97 -22.74
CA PRO A 285 -0.28 -15.83 -21.82
C PRO A 285 -1.66 -15.23 -21.57
N HIS A 286 -1.99 -15.00 -20.30
CA HIS A 286 -3.24 -14.34 -19.88
C HIS A 286 -2.99 -13.14 -18.96
N GLY A 287 -1.93 -12.38 -19.23
CA GLY A 287 -1.58 -11.17 -18.48
C GLY A 287 -0.81 -11.41 -17.18
N ILE A 288 -0.85 -12.64 -16.63
CA ILE A 288 -0.12 -13.04 -15.41
C ILE A 288 1.16 -13.84 -15.73
N ASP A 289 1.11 -14.68 -16.77
CA ASP A 289 2.17 -15.51 -17.30
C ASP A 289 2.56 -15.05 -18.72
N ARG A 290 3.86 -14.99 -19.04
CA ARG A 290 4.37 -14.45 -20.32
C ARG A 290 4.69 -15.57 -21.32
N ALA A 291 4.68 -15.27 -22.64
CA ALA A 291 5.23 -16.15 -23.70
C ALA A 291 6.68 -15.79 -24.08
N ARG A 292 7.40 -16.78 -24.66
CA ARG A 292 8.87 -16.93 -24.80
C ARG A 292 9.68 -15.68 -25.18
N GLY A 293 10.71 -15.38 -24.36
CA GLY A 293 11.86 -14.53 -24.71
C GLY A 293 12.30 -13.51 -23.66
N GLU A 294 11.47 -13.23 -22.65
CA GLU A 294 11.69 -12.13 -21.69
C GLU A 294 11.83 -12.61 -20.25
N PRO A 295 12.75 -12.06 -19.44
CA PRO A 295 12.83 -12.37 -18.02
C PRO A 295 11.54 -12.00 -17.25
N GLY A 296 10.93 -13.02 -16.61
CA GLY A 296 9.98 -12.96 -15.49
C GLY A 296 8.49 -13.28 -15.77
N THR A 297 7.94 -14.35 -15.16
CA THR A 297 6.50 -14.54 -14.87
C THR A 297 6.15 -13.84 -13.55
N HIS A 298 4.92 -13.37 -13.38
CA HIS A 298 4.51 -12.72 -12.12
C HIS A 298 3.88 -13.79 -11.19
N GLY A 299 4.64 -14.31 -10.23
CA GLY A 299 4.07 -15.13 -9.15
C GLY A 299 3.51 -14.23 -8.04
N GLY A 300 2.36 -14.57 -7.45
CA GLY A 300 1.81 -13.85 -6.29
C GLY A 300 0.33 -13.48 -6.40
N LEU A 301 -0.12 -12.62 -5.49
CA LEU A 301 -1.54 -12.35 -5.28
C LEU A 301 -2.15 -11.48 -6.38
N LEU A 302 -1.59 -10.30 -6.65
CA LEU A 302 -2.26 -9.33 -7.52
C LEU A 302 -2.03 -9.61 -9.01
N ARG A 303 -0.86 -10.13 -9.36
CA ARG A 303 -0.45 -10.37 -10.75
C ARG A 303 -0.12 -11.82 -11.07
N GLY A 304 -0.38 -12.76 -10.17
CA GLY A 304 -0.09 -14.18 -10.36
C GLY A 304 -1.30 -15.09 -10.25
N TRP A 305 -1.04 -16.40 -10.39
CA TRP A 305 -2.08 -17.42 -10.34
C TRP A 305 -2.70 -17.56 -8.96
N SER A 306 -2.04 -17.13 -7.89
CA SER A 306 -2.63 -17.13 -6.55
C SER A 306 -3.84 -16.18 -6.46
N GLY A 307 -3.84 -15.06 -7.18
CA GLY A 307 -5.03 -14.20 -7.31
C GLY A 307 -6.21 -14.89 -7.98
N VAL A 308 -5.93 -15.68 -9.03
CA VAL A 308 -6.92 -16.55 -9.67
C VAL A 308 -7.39 -17.63 -8.70
N GLY A 309 -6.47 -18.24 -7.94
CA GLY A 309 -6.77 -19.22 -6.90
C GLY A 309 -7.71 -18.66 -5.83
N LEU A 310 -7.51 -17.42 -5.41
CA LEU A 310 -8.41 -16.74 -4.48
C LEU A 310 -9.82 -16.60 -5.07
N PHE A 311 -9.94 -16.17 -6.32
CA PHE A 311 -11.24 -16.07 -6.99
C PHE A 311 -11.96 -17.42 -7.08
N LEU A 312 -11.24 -18.47 -7.49
CA LEU A 312 -11.80 -19.82 -7.58
C LEU A 312 -12.18 -20.38 -6.21
N LEU A 313 -11.38 -20.09 -5.16
CA LEU A 313 -11.73 -20.42 -3.78
C LEU A 313 -13.03 -19.73 -3.34
N ARG A 314 -13.19 -18.43 -3.61
CA ARG A 314 -14.45 -17.72 -3.28
C ARG A 314 -15.64 -18.22 -4.10
N THR A 315 -15.40 -18.65 -5.33
CA THR A 315 -16.44 -19.29 -6.16
C THR A 315 -16.86 -20.63 -5.56
N TYR A 316 -15.91 -21.43 -5.07
CA TYR A 316 -16.21 -22.65 -4.31
C TYR A 316 -17.06 -22.34 -3.06
N GLU A 317 -16.65 -21.38 -2.23
CA GLU A 317 -17.40 -21.02 -1.02
C GLU A 317 -18.83 -20.55 -1.33
N ALA A 318 -19.04 -19.83 -2.43
CA ALA A 318 -20.35 -19.35 -2.84
C ALA A 318 -21.26 -20.42 -3.48
N THR A 319 -20.70 -21.50 -4.02
CA THR A 319 -21.44 -22.50 -4.83
C THR A 319 -21.46 -23.91 -4.22
N GLY A 320 -20.50 -24.24 -3.36
CA GLY A 320 -20.24 -25.59 -2.87
C GLY A 320 -19.66 -26.55 -3.92
N GLU A 321 -19.24 -26.07 -5.09
CA GLU A 321 -18.76 -26.94 -6.17
C GLU A 321 -17.27 -27.25 -6.06
N ASP A 322 -16.95 -28.45 -5.58
CA ASP A 322 -15.57 -28.94 -5.32
C ASP A 322 -14.60 -28.80 -6.51
N ALA A 323 -15.12 -28.71 -7.74
CA ALA A 323 -14.28 -28.45 -8.92
C ALA A 323 -13.49 -27.15 -8.78
N TYR A 324 -14.13 -26.07 -8.32
CA TYR A 324 -13.47 -24.79 -8.14
C TYR A 324 -12.37 -24.84 -7.08
N LEU A 325 -12.57 -25.58 -5.98
CA LEU A 325 -11.53 -25.78 -4.96
C LEU A 325 -10.30 -26.49 -5.56
N ARG A 326 -10.51 -27.55 -6.36
CA ARG A 326 -9.39 -28.23 -7.05
C ARG A 326 -8.66 -27.29 -8.00
N HIS A 327 -9.37 -26.45 -8.75
CA HIS A 327 -8.73 -25.48 -9.63
C HIS A 327 -8.01 -24.37 -8.86
N ALA A 328 -8.50 -23.96 -7.69
CA ALA A 328 -7.83 -23.01 -6.82
C ALA A 328 -6.47 -23.54 -6.32
N VAL A 329 -6.42 -24.81 -5.87
CA VAL A 329 -5.17 -25.49 -5.50
C VAL A 329 -4.20 -25.53 -6.68
N ARG A 330 -4.68 -25.91 -7.87
CA ARG A 330 -3.87 -25.95 -9.08
C ARG A 330 -3.30 -24.58 -9.47
N ALA A 331 -4.07 -23.51 -9.29
CA ALA A 331 -3.61 -22.15 -9.55
C ALA A 331 -2.46 -21.76 -8.60
N VAL A 332 -2.60 -22.05 -7.30
CA VAL A 332 -1.50 -21.83 -6.33
C VAL A 332 -0.27 -22.67 -6.67
N HIS A 333 -0.45 -23.92 -7.12
CA HIS A 333 0.67 -24.76 -7.57
C HIS A 333 1.46 -24.15 -8.72
N ARG A 334 0.81 -23.45 -9.67
CA ARG A 334 1.52 -22.76 -10.75
C ARG A 334 2.43 -21.65 -10.24
N ASP A 335 2.00 -20.91 -9.23
CA ASP A 335 2.84 -19.90 -8.59
C ASP A 335 3.96 -20.54 -7.75
N LEU A 336 3.70 -21.68 -7.12
CA LEU A 336 4.75 -22.47 -6.44
C LEU A 336 5.80 -23.01 -7.41
N ASP A 337 5.45 -23.30 -8.67
CA ASP A 337 6.42 -23.70 -9.71
C ASP A 337 7.40 -22.57 -10.05
N LEU A 338 7.06 -21.31 -9.74
CA LEU A 338 7.91 -20.14 -9.91
C LEU A 338 8.79 -19.87 -8.67
N CYS A 339 8.60 -20.65 -7.62
CA CYS A 339 9.29 -20.46 -6.37
C CYS A 339 10.56 -21.30 -6.29
N VAL A 340 11.52 -20.76 -5.55
CA VAL A 340 12.85 -21.33 -5.38
C VAL A 340 13.25 -21.19 -3.92
N LEU A 341 13.69 -22.31 -3.34
CA LEU A 341 14.19 -22.31 -1.98
C LEU A 341 15.52 -21.56 -1.94
N ARG A 342 15.64 -20.61 -1.01
CA ARG A 342 16.84 -19.82 -0.77
C ARG A 342 17.48 -20.25 0.55
N GLU A 343 18.57 -19.56 0.90
CA GLU A 343 19.21 -19.68 2.20
C GLU A 343 18.18 -19.50 3.35
N GLU A 344 18.50 -20.03 4.52
CA GLU A 344 17.62 -20.01 5.70
C GLU A 344 16.23 -20.68 5.52
N GLY A 345 16.03 -21.44 4.44
CA GLY A 345 14.79 -22.20 4.21
C GLY A 345 13.61 -21.37 3.71
N VAL A 346 13.87 -20.16 3.18
CA VAL A 346 12.83 -19.26 2.69
C VAL A 346 12.45 -19.59 1.25
N LEU A 347 11.15 -19.61 0.95
CA LEU A 347 10.66 -19.84 -0.40
C LEU A 347 10.36 -18.51 -1.10
N HIS A 348 11.14 -18.17 -2.13
CA HIS A 348 11.00 -16.92 -2.89
C HIS A 348 10.49 -17.16 -4.30
N VAL A 349 9.58 -16.31 -4.78
CA VAL A 349 9.32 -16.21 -6.24
C VAL A 349 10.60 -15.74 -6.93
N ASP A 350 11.01 -16.48 -7.96
CA ASP A 350 12.21 -16.15 -8.73
C ASP A 350 11.93 -15.02 -9.74
N GLY A 351 12.42 -13.81 -9.44
CA GLY A 351 12.38 -12.67 -10.34
C GLY A 351 13.52 -12.64 -11.36
N GLY A 352 14.30 -13.71 -11.49
CA GLY A 352 15.45 -13.86 -12.39
C GLY A 352 16.72 -13.20 -11.87
N PHE A 353 16.66 -11.91 -11.51
CA PHE A 353 17.79 -11.15 -10.96
C PHE A 353 17.61 -10.75 -9.49
N ARG A 354 16.43 -11.04 -8.92
CA ARG A 354 16.08 -10.72 -7.53
C ARG A 354 15.02 -11.69 -7.01
N SER A 355 14.99 -11.87 -5.69
CA SER A 355 13.89 -12.55 -5.00
C SER A 355 12.72 -11.59 -4.80
N LEU A 356 11.49 -12.07 -4.98
CA LEU A 356 10.27 -11.28 -4.84
C LEU A 356 9.44 -11.80 -3.66
N PRO A 357 9.51 -11.15 -2.47
CA PRO A 357 8.73 -11.53 -1.30
C PRO A 357 7.40 -10.76 -1.20
N TYR A 358 7.08 -9.88 -2.13
CA TYR A 358 6.06 -8.84 -1.94
C TYR A 358 4.62 -9.30 -2.11
N LEU A 359 3.69 -8.47 -1.64
CA LEU A 359 2.25 -8.72 -1.66
C LEU A 359 1.69 -8.68 -3.10
N GLU A 360 2.08 -7.70 -3.92
CA GLU A 360 1.61 -7.60 -5.32
C GLU A 360 2.13 -8.75 -6.17
N THR A 361 3.45 -8.91 -6.20
CA THR A 361 4.16 -9.97 -6.92
C THR A 361 5.23 -10.53 -5.98
N GLY A 362 5.00 -11.74 -5.50
CA GLY A 362 5.94 -12.41 -4.60
C GLY A 362 5.30 -13.44 -3.67
N SER A 363 6.19 -14.06 -2.90
CA SER A 363 5.88 -15.24 -2.06
C SER A 363 4.82 -15.01 -1.02
N VAL A 364 4.77 -13.84 -0.38
CA VAL A 364 3.77 -13.63 0.69
C VAL A 364 2.36 -13.59 0.12
N GLY A 365 2.18 -13.11 -1.12
CA GLY A 365 0.89 -13.18 -1.81
C GLY A 365 0.44 -14.63 -2.04
N ILE A 366 1.38 -15.52 -2.40
CA ILE A 366 1.13 -16.96 -2.52
C ILE A 366 0.76 -17.55 -1.15
N GLY A 367 1.56 -17.24 -0.13
CA GLY A 367 1.37 -17.72 1.24
C GLY A 367 0.00 -17.37 1.80
N LEU A 368 -0.52 -16.17 1.54
CA LEU A 368 -1.85 -15.74 1.98
C LEU A 368 -2.97 -16.59 1.39
N VAL A 369 -2.91 -16.91 0.09
CA VAL A 369 -3.94 -17.72 -0.58
C VAL A 369 -3.79 -19.19 -0.19
N ALA A 370 -2.55 -19.68 -0.10
CA ALA A 370 -2.24 -21.01 0.42
C ALA A 370 -2.80 -21.20 1.84
N ASP A 371 -2.65 -20.21 2.73
CA ASP A 371 -3.19 -20.24 4.09
C ASP A 371 -4.71 -20.37 4.11
N LEU A 372 -5.41 -19.63 3.26
CA LEU A 372 -6.87 -19.72 3.11
C LEU A 372 -7.31 -21.08 2.58
N LEU A 373 -6.56 -21.68 1.66
CA LEU A 373 -6.89 -23.00 1.12
C LEU A 373 -6.83 -24.11 2.18
N THR A 374 -5.96 -24.00 3.18
CA THR A 374 -5.87 -25.02 4.24
C THR A 374 -7.12 -25.16 5.10
N ASP A 375 -8.07 -24.22 5.01
CA ASP A 375 -9.37 -24.36 5.68
C ASP A 375 -10.28 -25.40 4.99
N HIS A 376 -9.97 -25.73 3.73
CA HIS A 376 -10.82 -26.52 2.85
C HIS A 376 -10.11 -27.73 2.24
N THR A 377 -8.78 -27.81 2.31
CA THR A 377 -8.00 -28.91 1.75
C THR A 377 -6.70 -29.19 2.51
N ASP A 378 -6.34 -30.46 2.60
CA ASP A 378 -5.06 -30.94 3.14
C ASP A 378 -4.01 -31.18 2.03
N ASP A 379 -3.98 -30.32 0.99
CA ASP A 379 -3.03 -30.47 -0.11
C ASP A 379 -1.57 -30.50 0.41
N PRO A 380 -0.83 -31.60 0.21
CA PRO A 380 0.46 -31.80 0.87
C PRO A 380 1.52 -30.80 0.40
N ARG A 381 1.45 -30.37 -0.87
CA ARG A 381 2.40 -29.41 -1.44
C ARG A 381 2.21 -28.02 -0.84
N ILE A 382 0.96 -27.59 -0.66
CA ILE A 382 0.63 -26.34 0.04
C ILE A 382 1.09 -26.42 1.50
N ALA A 383 0.76 -27.51 2.21
CA ALA A 383 1.13 -27.69 3.60
C ALA A 383 2.65 -27.65 3.83
N GLU A 384 3.43 -28.27 2.92
CA GLU A 384 4.90 -28.26 2.96
C GLU A 384 5.49 -26.88 2.65
N ALA A 385 4.92 -26.15 1.68
CA ALA A 385 5.46 -24.85 1.25
C ALA A 385 5.15 -23.69 2.23
N LEU A 386 4.05 -23.77 2.97
CA LEU A 386 3.52 -22.67 3.78
C LEU A 386 4.51 -22.09 4.81
N PRO A 387 5.22 -22.88 5.62
CA PRO A 387 6.22 -22.35 6.53
C PRO A 387 7.32 -21.55 5.82
N ALA A 388 7.81 -22.05 4.69
CA ALA A 388 8.85 -21.40 3.90
C ALA A 388 8.35 -20.13 3.20
N LEU A 389 7.08 -20.07 2.78
CA LEU A 389 6.43 -18.86 2.27
C LEU A 389 6.20 -17.82 3.38
N ALA A 390 5.79 -18.26 4.57
CA ALA A 390 5.60 -17.37 5.71
C ALA A 390 6.92 -16.70 6.13
N LEU A 391 8.04 -17.44 6.07
CA LEU A 391 9.37 -16.88 6.29
C LEU A 391 9.74 -15.77 5.29
N ALA A 392 9.17 -15.74 4.08
CA ALA A 392 9.43 -14.66 3.11
C ALA A 392 8.91 -13.30 3.61
N ALA A 393 7.98 -13.29 4.57
CA ALA A 393 7.56 -12.07 5.24
C ALA A 393 8.68 -11.50 6.12
N ARG A 394 9.65 -12.31 6.59
CA ARG A 394 10.83 -11.86 7.36
C ARG A 394 11.84 -11.19 6.43
N SER A 395 11.61 -9.93 6.09
CA SER A 395 12.58 -9.11 5.36
C SER A 395 13.04 -7.93 6.23
N PRO A 396 14.16 -8.07 6.97
CA PRO A 396 14.64 -7.03 7.88
C PRO A 396 14.93 -5.71 7.13
N LEU A 397 15.55 -5.82 5.95
CA LEU A 397 15.79 -4.69 5.05
C LEU A 397 14.78 -4.70 3.91
N THR A 398 13.84 -3.77 3.95
CA THR A 398 12.92 -3.48 2.86
C THR A 398 13.16 -2.05 2.39
N VAL A 399 13.36 -1.86 1.09
CA VAL A 399 13.68 -0.53 0.51
C VAL A 399 12.47 0.40 0.57
N GLU A 400 11.30 -0.12 0.22
CA GLU A 400 10.07 0.65 0.10
C GLU A 400 9.18 0.47 1.35
N SER A 401 8.41 1.50 1.69
CA SER A 401 7.49 1.47 2.84
C SER A 401 6.12 0.86 2.53
N GLN A 402 5.77 0.84 1.25
CA GLN A 402 4.44 0.66 0.70
C GLN A 402 3.75 -0.69 0.95
N LEU A 403 2.44 -0.74 0.69
CA LEU A 403 1.62 -1.94 0.85
C LEU A 403 1.91 -2.99 -0.22
N PHE A 404 2.05 -2.59 -1.50
CA PHE A 404 2.13 -3.57 -2.59
C PHE A 404 3.51 -4.22 -2.69
N ASN A 405 4.57 -3.41 -2.70
CA ASN A 405 5.96 -3.89 -2.78
C ASN A 405 6.85 -3.30 -1.68
N GLY A 406 6.42 -3.37 -0.43
CA GLY A 406 7.18 -2.76 0.67
C GLY A 406 6.84 -3.30 2.05
N ARG A 407 7.38 -2.61 3.05
CA ARG A 407 7.36 -3.01 4.46
C ARG A 407 5.94 -3.16 5.01
N ALA A 408 5.00 -2.29 4.64
CA ALA A 408 3.61 -2.40 5.11
C ALA A 408 2.91 -3.67 4.59
N GLY A 409 3.21 -4.09 3.36
CA GLY A 409 2.72 -5.36 2.82
C GLY A 409 3.28 -6.57 3.55
N LEU A 410 4.59 -6.56 3.81
CA LEU A 410 5.27 -7.62 4.55
C LEU A 410 4.81 -7.69 6.01
N LEU A 411 4.57 -6.53 6.65
CA LEU A 411 3.97 -6.43 7.97
C LEU A 411 2.58 -7.11 8.03
N ALA A 412 1.71 -6.77 7.08
CA ALA A 412 0.37 -7.36 6.99
C ALA A 412 0.44 -8.87 6.74
N ALA A 413 1.33 -9.32 5.85
CA ALA A 413 1.54 -10.73 5.57
C ALA A 413 2.10 -11.50 6.77
N ALA A 414 3.11 -10.95 7.46
CA ALA A 414 3.67 -11.53 8.68
C ALA A 414 2.59 -11.72 9.74
N HIS A 415 1.71 -10.73 9.91
CA HIS A 415 0.59 -10.83 10.84
C HIS A 415 -0.40 -11.93 10.44
N ALA A 416 -0.79 -12.00 9.17
CA ALA A 416 -1.73 -13.00 8.67
C ALA A 416 -1.18 -14.44 8.72
N LEU A 417 0.11 -14.61 8.42
CA LEU A 417 0.80 -15.91 8.34
C LEU A 417 1.48 -16.32 9.65
N ARG A 418 1.20 -15.61 10.76
CA ARG A 418 1.86 -15.80 12.05
C ARG A 418 1.88 -17.25 12.55
N ARG A 419 0.82 -18.02 12.28
CA ARG A 419 0.71 -19.42 12.70
C ARG A 419 1.69 -20.37 12.00
N HIS A 420 2.23 -19.96 10.86
CA HIS A 420 3.18 -20.74 10.05
C HIS A 420 4.62 -20.30 10.25
N LEU A 421 4.85 -19.20 10.98
CA LEU A 421 6.19 -18.78 11.36
C LEU A 421 6.73 -19.69 12.46
N PRO A 422 8.02 -20.07 12.43
CA PRO A 422 8.61 -20.90 13.47
C PRO A 422 8.50 -20.23 14.84
N ALA A 423 8.18 -21.03 15.86
CA ALA A 423 8.13 -20.55 17.23
C ALA A 423 9.49 -19.99 17.65
N THR A 424 9.47 -18.80 18.26
CA THR A 424 10.65 -18.07 18.74
C THR A 424 11.19 -18.73 20.02
N ALA A 425 11.70 -19.96 19.93
CA ALA A 425 12.31 -20.66 21.05
C ALA A 425 13.44 -21.57 20.58
N SER A 426 14.66 -21.09 20.70
CA SER A 426 15.85 -21.92 20.84
C SER A 426 16.74 -21.25 21.87
N GLU A 427 16.92 -21.88 23.02
CA GLU A 427 17.82 -21.42 24.08
C GLU A 427 19.22 -21.21 23.49
N GLY A 428 19.70 -19.96 23.48
CA GLY A 428 21.08 -19.61 23.08
C GLY A 428 21.27 -18.90 21.74
N ALA A 429 20.23 -18.77 20.90
CA ALA A 429 20.21 -17.78 19.83
C ALA A 429 19.55 -16.50 20.37
N GLU A 430 20.04 -15.30 20.02
CA GLU A 430 19.28 -14.08 20.27
C GLU A 430 17.84 -14.30 19.81
N ALA A 431 16.87 -14.18 20.72
CA ALA A 431 15.49 -14.55 20.49
C ALA A 431 15.02 -14.07 19.11
N GLY A 432 14.74 -15.00 18.19
CA GLY A 432 14.31 -14.64 16.83
C GLY A 432 13.12 -13.71 16.95
N ALA A 433 13.30 -12.42 16.63
CA ALA A 433 12.33 -11.41 17.00
C ALA A 433 11.01 -11.65 16.25
N ASP A 434 9.88 -11.37 16.87
CA ASP A 434 8.59 -11.48 16.19
C ASP A 434 8.61 -10.62 14.90
N PRO A 435 8.40 -11.18 13.69
CA PRO A 435 8.53 -10.42 12.44
C PRO A 435 7.61 -9.21 12.36
N VAL A 436 6.44 -9.30 13.02
CA VAL A 436 5.54 -8.17 13.16
C VAL A 436 6.20 -7.06 13.99
N ALA A 437 6.79 -7.39 15.14
CA ALA A 437 7.53 -6.44 15.95
C ALA A 437 8.75 -5.86 15.22
N GLU A 438 9.48 -6.67 14.44
CA GLU A 438 10.61 -6.20 13.61
C GLU A 438 10.18 -5.17 12.55
N HIS A 439 9.07 -5.43 11.85
CA HIS A 439 8.54 -4.50 10.86
C HIS A 439 8.02 -3.22 11.48
N LEU A 440 7.30 -3.31 12.60
CA LEU A 440 6.83 -2.15 13.37
C LEU A 440 8.01 -1.31 13.86
N GLY A 441 9.03 -1.94 14.45
CA GLY A 441 10.23 -1.28 14.97
C GLY A 441 11.07 -0.60 13.89
N SER A 442 11.06 -1.13 12.66
CA SER A 442 11.81 -0.58 11.53
C SER A 442 10.99 0.38 10.63
N LEU A 443 9.70 0.59 10.90
CA LEU A 443 8.84 1.43 10.06
C LEU A 443 9.31 2.89 10.03
N HIS A 444 9.91 3.36 11.13
CA HIS A 444 10.42 4.72 11.26
C HIS A 444 11.54 5.07 10.27
N TRP A 445 12.21 4.08 9.66
CA TRP A 445 13.24 4.30 8.62
C TRP A 445 12.69 5.02 7.39
N HIS A 446 11.39 4.91 7.15
CA HIS A 446 10.73 5.48 5.98
C HIS A 446 9.86 6.70 6.31
N ALA A 447 9.60 6.95 7.60
CA ALA A 447 8.64 7.96 8.05
C ALA A 447 9.20 9.38 7.89
N LEU A 448 8.45 10.22 7.19
CA LEU A 448 8.66 11.65 6.98
C LEU A 448 7.53 12.44 7.64
N ALA A 449 7.64 13.77 7.60
CA ALA A 449 6.63 14.70 8.07
C ALA A 449 6.05 15.52 6.93
N HIS A 450 4.72 15.52 6.81
CA HIS A 450 3.98 16.40 5.93
C HIS A 450 2.97 17.20 6.75
N ARG A 451 3.20 18.51 6.86
CA ARG A 451 2.36 19.41 7.68
C ARG A 451 2.21 18.95 9.13
N GLY A 452 3.31 18.48 9.74
CA GLY A 452 3.33 17.95 11.11
C GLY A 452 2.90 16.48 11.21
N GLU A 453 2.22 15.94 10.20
CA GLU A 453 1.71 14.57 10.22
C GLU A 453 2.65 13.55 9.59
N VAL A 454 2.55 12.30 10.03
CA VAL A 454 3.33 11.18 9.50
C VAL A 454 2.98 10.95 8.04
N ALA A 455 4.00 10.93 7.18
CA ALA A 455 3.85 10.64 5.76
C ALA A 455 4.96 9.74 5.25
N PHE A 456 4.65 8.96 4.23
CA PHE A 456 5.56 8.03 3.60
C PHE A 456 5.82 8.41 2.13
N PRO A 457 7.06 8.22 1.65
CA PRO A 457 7.33 8.36 0.24
C PRO A 457 6.68 7.21 -0.53
N GLY A 458 6.18 7.52 -1.73
CA GLY A 458 5.69 6.55 -2.70
C GLY A 458 6.84 5.82 -3.39
N HIS A 459 6.50 5.12 -4.48
CA HIS A 459 7.46 4.31 -5.22
C HIS A 459 8.72 5.10 -5.62
N SER A 460 9.88 4.47 -5.49
CA SER A 460 11.21 5.04 -5.74
C SER A 460 11.59 6.19 -4.80
N GLY A 461 10.85 6.49 -3.73
CA GLY A 461 11.30 7.45 -2.71
C GLY A 461 11.29 8.93 -3.14
N LEU A 462 10.76 9.26 -4.33
CA LEU A 462 10.94 10.58 -4.96
C LEU A 462 9.94 11.63 -4.52
N ARG A 463 8.75 11.22 -4.10
CA ARG A 463 7.63 12.08 -3.67
C ARG A 463 6.83 11.35 -2.60
N LEU A 464 6.07 12.09 -1.80
CA LEU A 464 5.05 11.50 -0.94
C LEU A 464 3.92 10.92 -1.79
N SER A 465 3.33 9.83 -1.30
CA SER A 465 2.11 9.25 -1.86
C SER A 465 1.06 9.04 -0.78
N MET A 466 -0.19 9.26 -1.13
CA MET A 466 -1.34 9.08 -0.24
C MET A 466 -2.20 7.89 -0.66
N ASP A 467 -1.90 7.25 -1.79
CA ASP A 467 -2.69 6.12 -2.30
C ASP A 467 -2.48 4.81 -1.53
N LEU A 468 -3.30 3.80 -1.86
CA LEU A 468 -3.33 2.52 -1.17
C LEU A 468 -2.11 1.65 -1.51
N ALA A 469 -1.70 1.63 -2.78
CA ALA A 469 -0.65 0.75 -3.26
C ALA A 469 0.74 1.14 -2.74
N THR A 470 1.03 2.44 -2.82
CA THR A 470 2.36 3.05 -2.68
C THR A 470 2.48 3.97 -1.47
N GLY A 471 1.37 4.44 -0.91
CA GLY A 471 1.34 5.57 0.00
C GLY A 471 0.74 5.33 1.39
N ASN A 472 0.42 6.45 2.05
CA ASN A 472 -0.10 6.50 3.41
C ASN A 472 -1.35 5.64 3.63
N ALA A 473 -2.28 5.58 2.67
CA ALA A 473 -3.49 4.78 2.81
C ALA A 473 -3.18 3.29 2.98
N GLY A 474 -2.19 2.77 2.24
CA GLY A 474 -1.72 1.40 2.39
C GLY A 474 -1.10 1.12 3.76
N VAL A 475 -0.27 2.04 4.24
CA VAL A 475 0.36 1.94 5.57
C VAL A 475 -0.70 2.01 6.68
N LEU A 476 -1.67 2.92 6.56
CA LEU A 476 -2.78 3.06 7.51
C LEU A 476 -3.60 1.79 7.59
N ALA A 477 -3.97 1.20 6.45
CA ALA A 477 -4.74 -0.04 6.41
C ALA A 477 -3.96 -1.21 7.05
N ALA A 478 -2.66 -1.34 6.74
CA ALA A 478 -1.81 -2.37 7.35
C ALA A 478 -1.66 -2.20 8.87
N LEU A 479 -1.44 -0.96 9.35
CA LEU A 479 -1.36 -0.70 10.79
C LEU A 479 -2.69 -0.96 11.49
N SER A 480 -3.83 -0.59 10.89
CA SER A 480 -5.15 -0.85 11.45
C SER A 480 -5.40 -2.36 11.59
N TYR A 481 -5.03 -3.13 10.57
CA TYR A 481 -5.10 -4.61 10.61
C TYR A 481 -4.26 -5.19 11.76
N VAL A 482 -3.01 -4.76 11.88
CA VAL A 482 -2.05 -5.39 12.81
C VAL A 482 -2.21 -4.92 14.25
N THR A 483 -2.54 -3.66 14.48
CA THR A 483 -2.49 -3.02 15.81
C THR A 483 -3.85 -2.73 16.43
N ASP A 484 -4.93 -2.83 15.66
CA ASP A 484 -6.31 -2.55 16.12
C ASP A 484 -7.26 -3.73 15.86
N GLY A 485 -6.77 -4.82 15.26
CA GLY A 485 -7.60 -5.96 14.87
C GLY A 485 -8.62 -5.63 13.79
N GLY A 486 -8.36 -4.60 12.96
CA GLY A 486 -9.19 -4.27 11.80
C GLY A 486 -9.23 -5.40 10.75
N PRO A 487 -9.97 -5.25 9.65
CA PRO A 487 -9.94 -6.23 8.56
C PRO A 487 -8.58 -6.21 7.83
N PRO A 488 -8.27 -7.25 7.02
CA PRO A 488 -7.10 -7.22 6.15
C PRO A 488 -7.06 -5.96 5.27
N PRO A 489 -5.86 -5.44 4.92
CA PRO A 489 -5.73 -4.19 4.18
C PRO A 489 -6.26 -4.24 2.75
N LEU A 490 -6.40 -5.44 2.18
CA LEU A 490 -7.04 -5.68 0.88
C LEU A 490 -8.35 -6.48 1.07
N PRO A 491 -9.37 -6.21 0.25
CA PRO A 491 -10.61 -6.96 0.28
C PRO A 491 -10.39 -8.43 -0.11
N PHE A 492 -11.40 -9.25 0.15
CA PHE A 492 -11.43 -10.68 -0.19
C PHE A 492 -10.43 -11.59 0.54
N LEU A 493 -9.56 -11.06 1.40
CA LEU A 493 -8.62 -11.85 2.21
C LEU A 493 -9.18 -12.27 3.58
N GLY A 494 -10.39 -11.85 3.94
CA GLY A 494 -11.05 -12.26 5.19
C GLY A 494 -11.54 -13.71 5.14
N ARG A 495 -11.51 -14.43 6.27
CA ARG A 495 -12.06 -15.79 6.35
C ARG A 495 -13.60 -15.75 6.39
N ALA A 496 -14.27 -16.66 5.67
CA ALA A 496 -15.72 -16.65 5.46
C ALA A 496 -16.55 -16.64 6.78
N GLY A 497 -16.03 -17.19 7.88
CA GLY A 497 -16.69 -17.16 9.19
C GLY A 497 -16.49 -15.88 10.02
N ARG A 498 -15.61 -14.96 9.62
CA ARG A 498 -15.34 -13.69 10.32
C ARG A 498 -15.91 -12.46 9.61
N ALA A 499 -16.23 -12.56 8.32
CA ALA A 499 -16.77 -11.46 7.52
C ALA A 499 -18.17 -11.01 8.00
N ALA A 500 -19.00 -11.93 8.48
CA ALA A 500 -20.33 -11.62 8.99
C ALA A 500 -20.34 -10.78 10.29
N ALA A 501 -19.26 -10.81 11.08
CA ALA A 501 -19.18 -10.05 12.34
C ALA A 501 -18.61 -8.62 12.17
N GLY A 502 -17.92 -8.34 11.06
CA GLY A 502 -17.29 -7.03 10.80
C GLY A 502 -18.07 -6.13 9.84
N ALA A 503 -19.14 -6.63 9.20
CA ALA A 503 -19.96 -5.87 8.26
C ALA A 503 -21.00 -4.97 8.94
N ASP A 504 -21.31 -5.20 10.22
CA ASP A 504 -22.43 -4.54 10.92
C ASP A 504 -22.01 -3.37 11.84
N HIS A 505 -20.79 -2.86 11.69
CA HIS A 505 -20.47 -1.53 12.20
C HIS A 505 -20.92 -0.49 11.18
N GLY A 506 -22.24 -0.28 11.13
CA GLY A 506 -22.83 0.92 10.57
C GLY A 506 -22.16 2.13 11.21
N LEU A 507 -21.20 2.72 10.50
CA LEU A 507 -20.49 3.91 10.93
C LEU A 507 -21.55 5.01 11.17
N PRO A 508 -21.45 5.80 12.27
CA PRO A 508 -22.41 6.87 12.52
C PRO A 508 -22.42 7.84 11.34
N ALA A 509 -23.58 8.01 10.71
CA ALA A 509 -23.80 9.12 9.80
C ALA A 509 -23.77 10.41 10.64
N ASP A 510 -23.09 11.44 10.15
CA ASP A 510 -23.06 12.76 10.77
C ASP A 510 -24.50 13.34 10.71
N ASP A 511 -25.30 13.12 11.75
CA ASP A 511 -26.65 13.64 11.87
C ASP A 511 -26.60 15.13 12.21
N ARG A 512 -26.26 15.94 11.21
CA ARG A 512 -26.40 17.39 11.25
C ARG A 512 -27.58 17.85 10.42
N ARG A 513 -28.80 17.40 10.77
CA ARG A 513 -30.03 18.09 10.36
C ARG A 513 -31.10 18.09 11.44
N ARG A 514 -30.92 18.94 12.46
CA ARG A 514 -32.04 19.67 13.09
C ARG A 514 -31.57 21.05 13.54
N ILE A 515 -31.70 22.03 12.64
CA ILE A 515 -31.85 23.43 13.04
C ILE A 515 -33.33 23.60 13.37
N PRO A 516 -33.72 23.92 14.62
CA PRO A 516 -35.11 24.26 14.91
C PRO A 516 -35.41 25.63 14.29
N CYS A 517 -36.42 25.67 13.41
CA CYS A 517 -37.04 26.93 13.00
C CYS A 517 -37.67 27.60 14.24
N ASP A 518 -37.13 28.75 14.63
CA ASP A 518 -37.80 29.67 15.53
C ASP A 518 -39.11 30.15 14.89
N ARG A 519 -40.23 29.87 15.55
CA ARG A 519 -41.51 30.55 15.30
C ARG A 519 -41.54 31.87 16.07
N PRO A 520 -42.13 32.93 15.50
CA PRO A 520 -42.22 34.22 16.17
C PRO A 520 -43.25 34.17 17.29
N VAL A 521 -42.85 34.64 18.48
CA VAL A 521 -43.75 34.93 19.59
C VAL A 521 -44.42 36.26 19.29
N GLY A 522 -45.72 36.20 18.95
CA GLY A 522 -46.61 37.33 19.08
C GLY A 522 -46.93 37.55 20.56
N GLY A 523 -46.66 38.75 21.06
CA GLY A 523 -47.06 39.23 22.37
C GLY A 523 -47.38 40.72 22.25
N ASP A 524 -48.66 41.01 22.12
CA ASP A 524 -49.26 42.34 22.15
C ASP A 524 -49.46 42.73 23.62
N THR A 525 -48.98 43.90 24.06
CA THR A 525 -49.66 44.84 24.99
C THR A 525 -48.71 45.94 25.51
N ALA A 526 -49.22 47.18 25.39
CA ALA A 526 -48.78 48.49 25.92
C ALA A 526 -47.82 49.31 25.05
#